data_AF-A0A2E7CNW6-F1
#
_entry.id   AF-A0A2E7CNW6-F1
#
_cell.length_a   1.000
_cell.length_b   1.000
_cell.length_c   1.000
_cell.angle_alpha   90.00
_cell.angle_beta   90.00
_cell.angle_gamma   90.00
#
_symmetry.space_group_name_H-M   'P 1'
#
loop_
_entity.id
_entity.type
_entity.pdbx_description
1 polymer ?
#
loop_
_entity_poly.entity_id
_entity_poly.type
_entity_poly.pdbx_seq_one_letter_code
_entity_poly.pdbx_strand_id
1 'polypeptide(L)'
;MSDSSNLKSDDFLNDIPVDVVVELGRKTMLIREVKELKENEVVTLDQSVDAPLDIRVGDKLIARGELVMVNGRVGLRVTEMLPGRRAE
;
A
#
# COMPACT_ATOMS: atom_id res chain seq x y z
N MET A 1 -23.78 -4.08 37.44
CA MET A 1 -22.74 -5.08 37.15
C MET A 1 -22.95 -5.58 35.73
N SER A 2 -22.34 -4.93 34.75
CA SER A 2 -22.26 -5.39 33.36
C SER A 2 -21.51 -4.31 32.56
N ASP A 3 -20.18 -4.37 32.52
CA ASP A 3 -19.34 -3.74 31.50
C ASP A 3 -17.88 -4.16 31.77
N SER A 4 -17.54 -5.40 31.43
CA SER A 4 -16.15 -5.91 31.53
C SER A 4 -15.75 -6.81 30.38
N SER A 5 -16.58 -6.94 29.33
CA SER A 5 -16.30 -7.78 28.15
C SER A 5 -15.75 -7.02 26.95
N ASN A 6 -15.70 -5.69 26.96
CA ASN A 6 -15.34 -4.89 25.78
C ASN A 6 -13.86 -4.50 25.68
N LEU A 7 -13.05 -4.83 26.68
CA LEU A 7 -11.61 -4.48 26.72
C LEU A 7 -10.71 -5.53 26.05
N LYS A 8 -11.21 -6.74 25.76
CA LYS A 8 -10.39 -7.84 25.20
C LYS A 8 -10.48 -7.96 23.68
N SER A 9 -11.52 -7.40 23.06
CA SER A 9 -11.76 -7.50 21.63
C SER A 9 -10.90 -6.54 20.82
N ASP A 10 -10.71 -5.30 21.30
CA ASP A 10 -9.94 -4.29 20.58
C ASP A 10 -8.45 -4.64 20.58
N ASP A 11 -7.91 -5.12 21.70
CA ASP A 11 -6.52 -5.58 21.79
C ASP A 11 -6.25 -6.72 20.80
N PHE A 12 -7.16 -7.69 20.71
CA PHE A 12 -7.04 -8.78 19.74
C PHE A 12 -7.08 -8.30 18.29
N LEU A 13 -7.97 -7.36 17.94
CA LEU A 13 -8.05 -6.83 16.58
C LEU A 13 -6.81 -6.02 16.19
N ASN A 14 -6.19 -5.32 17.14
CA ASN A 14 -4.97 -4.55 16.93
C ASN A 14 -3.74 -5.42 16.64
N ASP A 15 -3.73 -6.67 17.12
CA ASP A 15 -2.64 -7.62 16.94
C ASP A 15 -2.73 -8.43 15.63
N ILE A 16 -3.78 -8.23 14.83
CA ILE A 16 -3.93 -8.94 13.56
C ILE A 16 -2.89 -8.43 12.55
N PRO A 17 -1.96 -9.28 12.08
CA PRO A 17 -0.98 -8.87 11.09
C PRO A 17 -1.68 -8.61 9.76
N VAL A 18 -1.28 -7.53 9.08
CA VAL A 18 -1.78 -7.17 7.74
C VAL A 18 -0.62 -6.90 6.81
N ASP A 19 -0.78 -7.33 5.55
CA ASP A 19 0.20 -7.04 4.51
C ASP A 19 0.04 -5.60 4.02
N VAL A 20 1.14 -4.85 4.12
CA VAL A 20 1.26 -3.50 3.57
C VAL A 20 2.09 -3.56 2.30
N VAL A 21 1.53 -3.06 1.20
CA VAL A 21 2.18 -3.02 -0.10
C VAL A 21 2.46 -1.57 -0.47
N VAL A 22 3.70 -1.31 -0.90
CA VAL A 22 4.12 -0.02 -1.43
C VAL A 22 4.29 -0.17 -2.94
N GLU A 23 3.52 0.59 -3.71
CA GLU A 23 3.48 0.48 -5.17
C GLU A 23 4.18 1.67 -5.82
N LEU A 24 5.11 1.39 -6.75
CA LEU A 24 5.64 2.39 -7.68
C LEU A 24 4.55 2.92 -8.62
N GLY A 25 3.67 2.01 -9.04
CA GLY A 25 2.53 2.29 -9.90
C GLY A 25 1.90 1.00 -10.38
N ARG A 26 0.76 1.13 -11.05
CA ARG A 26 -0.04 0.01 -11.54
C ARG A 26 -0.43 0.27 -12.99
N LYS A 27 -0.44 -0.78 -13.80
CA LYS A 27 -0.89 -0.72 -15.19
C LYS A 27 -1.77 -1.91 -15.52
N THR A 28 -2.90 -1.63 -16.17
CA THR A 28 -3.77 -2.64 -16.75
C THR A 28 -3.28 -2.95 -18.16
N MET A 29 -3.06 -4.23 -18.46
CA MET A 29 -2.61 -4.72 -19.76
C MET A 29 -3.54 -5.83 -20.23
N LEU A 30 -3.67 -5.99 -21.54
CA LEU A 30 -4.35 -7.13 -22.14
C LEU A 30 -3.51 -8.41 -21.92
N ILE A 31 -4.18 -9.55 -21.80
CA ILE A 31 -3.48 -10.83 -21.62
C ILE A 31 -2.48 -11.16 -22.74
N ARG A 32 -2.76 -10.71 -23.97
CA ARG A 32 -1.84 -10.87 -25.10
C ARG A 32 -0.54 -10.06 -24.93
N GLU A 33 -0.64 -8.85 -24.38
CA GLU A 33 0.53 -7.98 -24.12
C GLU A 33 1.39 -8.59 -23.02
N VAL A 34 0.76 -9.13 -21.96
CA VAL A 34 1.49 -9.82 -20.87
C VAL A 34 2.25 -11.05 -21.38
N LYS A 35 1.70 -11.77 -22.36
CA LYS A 35 2.38 -12.94 -22.97
C LYS A 35 3.58 -12.56 -23.85
N GLU A 36 3.59 -11.35 -24.37
CA GLU A 36 4.65 -10.84 -25.25
C GLU A 36 5.83 -10.27 -24.45
N LEU A 37 5.63 -10.00 -23.15
CA LEU A 37 6.68 -9.51 -22.25
C LEU A 37 7.89 -10.45 -22.25
N LYS A 38 9.06 -9.86 -22.47
CA LYS A 38 10.34 -10.57 -22.49
C LYS A 38 11.44 -9.80 -21.76
N GLU A 39 12.58 -10.45 -21.58
CA GLU A 39 13.75 -9.82 -20.99
C GLU A 39 14.11 -8.51 -21.71
N ASN A 40 14.43 -7.48 -20.91
CA ASN A 40 14.77 -6.12 -21.35
C ASN A 40 13.61 -5.29 -21.93
N GLU A 41 12.36 -5.77 -21.84
CA GLU A 41 11.19 -4.98 -22.20
C GLU A 41 10.82 -3.99 -21.08
N VAL A 42 10.44 -2.77 -21.46
CA VAL A 42 10.10 -1.69 -20.51
C VAL A 42 8.59 -1.52 -20.45
N VAL A 43 8.02 -1.76 -19.26
CA VAL A 43 6.61 -1.45 -18.98
C VAL A 43 6.52 0.00 -18.50
N THR A 44 5.97 0.88 -19.34
CA THR A 44 5.74 2.28 -18.97
C THR A 44 4.58 2.38 -17.97
N LEU A 45 4.73 3.22 -16.94
CA LEU A 45 3.67 3.56 -15.98
C LEU A 45 3.25 5.03 -16.19
N ASP A 46 2.04 5.37 -15.78
CA ASP A 46 1.53 6.75 -15.88
C ASP A 46 2.03 7.65 -14.73
N GLN A 47 2.68 7.07 -13.72
CA GLN A 47 3.21 7.78 -12.56
C GLN A 47 4.45 8.60 -12.93
N SER A 48 4.48 9.86 -12.47
CA SER A 48 5.68 10.71 -12.54
C SER A 48 6.76 10.19 -11.57
N VAL A 49 8.03 10.36 -11.92
CA VAL A 49 9.19 9.98 -11.08
C VAL A 49 9.17 10.70 -9.73
N ASP A 50 8.67 11.94 -9.71
CA ASP A 50 8.60 12.77 -8.50
C ASP A 50 7.28 12.58 -7.74
N ALA A 51 6.37 11.74 -8.22
CA ALA A 51 5.11 11.49 -7.54
C ALA A 51 5.35 10.62 -6.29
N PRO A 52 4.63 10.87 -5.18
CA PRO A 52 4.70 10.01 -4.02
C PRO A 52 4.15 8.61 -4.35
N LEU A 53 4.73 7.60 -3.71
CA LEU A 53 4.36 6.20 -3.84
C LEU A 53 3.07 5.89 -3.08
N ASP A 54 2.26 5.02 -3.65
CA ASP A 54 1.01 4.57 -3.06
C ASP A 54 1.27 3.50 -1.99
N ILE A 55 0.60 3.61 -0.84
CA ILE A 55 0.66 2.65 0.28
C ILE A 55 -0.71 2.00 0.42
N ARG A 56 -0.76 0.68 0.30
CA ARG A 56 -1.99 -0.10 0.28
C ARG A 56 -2.00 -1.19 1.34
N VAL A 57 -3.19 -1.49 1.82
CA VAL A 57 -3.48 -2.70 2.59
C VAL A 57 -4.57 -3.44 1.82
N GLY A 58 -4.21 -4.60 1.26
CA GLY A 58 -5.01 -5.25 0.21
C GLY A 58 -5.31 -4.27 -0.94
N ASP A 59 -6.59 -4.09 -1.26
CA ASP A 59 -7.04 -3.21 -2.34
C ASP A 59 -7.39 -1.78 -1.90
N LYS A 60 -7.10 -1.42 -0.64
CA LYS A 60 -7.38 -0.08 -0.14
C LYS A 60 -6.12 0.77 -0.16
N LEU A 61 -6.17 1.90 -0.88
CA LEU A 61 -5.17 2.95 -0.75
C LEU A 61 -5.37 3.66 0.59
N ILE A 62 -4.36 3.60 1.46
CA ILE A 62 -4.45 4.13 2.83
C ILE A 62 -3.60 5.39 3.04
N ALA A 63 -2.54 5.55 2.25
CA ALA A 63 -1.59 6.64 2.39
C ALA A 63 -0.73 6.78 1.13
N ARG A 64 0.05 7.87 1.10
CA ARG A 64 1.13 8.10 0.15
C ARG A 64 2.41 8.44 0.88
N GLY A 65 3.54 8.17 0.24
CA GLY A 65 4.85 8.42 0.85
C GLY A 65 5.97 8.61 -0.15
N GLU A 66 7.10 9.08 0.35
CA GLU A 66 8.31 9.25 -0.43
C GLU A 66 9.31 8.15 -0.09
N LEU A 67 10.01 7.66 -1.11
CA LEU A 67 11.08 6.68 -0.94
C LEU A 67 12.27 7.36 -0.24
N VAL A 68 12.76 6.72 0.82
CA VAL A 68 13.90 7.20 1.60
C VAL A 68 14.91 6.09 1.77
N MET A 69 16.19 6.43 1.96
CA MET A 69 17.23 5.46 2.32
C MET A 69 17.52 5.59 3.81
N VAL A 70 17.35 4.50 4.55
CA VAL A 70 17.65 4.44 5.99
C VAL A 70 18.60 3.29 6.23
N ASN A 71 19.79 3.58 6.75
CA ASN A 71 20.84 2.59 7.03
C ASN A 71 21.19 1.70 5.83
N GLY A 72 21.26 2.30 4.63
CA GLY A 72 21.56 1.57 3.39
C GLY A 72 20.42 0.68 2.89
N ARG A 73 19.22 0.75 3.50
CA ARG A 73 18.03 0.03 3.07
C ARG A 73 16.99 1.01 2.54
N VAL A 74 16.19 0.53 1.60
CA VAL A 74 15.00 1.25 1.14
C VAL A 74 13.99 1.31 2.28
N GLY A 75 13.46 2.50 2.52
CA GLY A 75 12.36 2.78 3.42
C GLY A 75 11.36 3.70 2.74
N LEU A 76 10.25 3.93 3.43
CA LEU A 76 9.22 4.83 2.98
C LEU A 76 8.85 5.78 4.10
N ARG A 77 8.84 7.08 3.80
CA ARG A 77 8.33 8.11 4.70
C ARG A 77 6.92 8.47 4.27
N VAL A 78 5.94 8.18 5.11
CA VAL A 78 4.55 8.59 4.88
C VAL A 78 4.48 10.11 4.82
N THR A 79 3.89 10.65 3.75
CA THR A 79 3.72 12.08 3.51
C THR A 79 2.27 12.51 3.60
N GLU A 80 1.32 11.63 3.26
CA GLU A 80 -0.11 11.91 3.27
C GLU A 80 -0.87 10.66 3.76
N MET A 81 -1.74 10.83 4.75
CA MET A 81 -2.71 9.80 5.14
C MET A 81 -4.03 10.06 4.43
N LEU A 82 -4.60 9.04 3.80
CA LEU A 82 -5.88 9.18 3.12
C LEU A 82 -7.02 8.88 4.10
N PRO A 83 -8.14 9.60 4.01
CA PRO A 83 -9.27 9.39 4.89
C PRO A 83 -9.77 7.96 4.75
N GLY A 84 -9.70 7.20 5.84
CA GLY A 84 -10.33 5.88 5.90
C GLY A 84 -11.82 6.07 5.71
N ARG A 85 -12.41 5.40 4.72
CA ARG A 85 -13.88 5.28 4.62
C ARG A 85 -14.38 4.80 5.99
N ARG A 86 -15.01 5.69 6.77
CA ARG A 86 -15.89 5.26 7.86
C ARG A 86 -17.01 4.53 7.15
N ALA A 87 -17.22 3.26 7.50
CA ALA A 87 -18.45 2.60 7.12
C ALA A 87 -19.58 3.43 7.75
N GLU A 88 -20.46 3.95 6.91
CA GLU A 88 -21.77 4.46 7.35
C GLU A 88 -22.67 3.30 7.77
#